data_AF-A0A2V6V5U9-F1
#
_entry.id   AF-A0A2V6V5U9-F1
#
_cell.length_a   1.000
_cell.length_b   1.000
_cell.length_c   1.000
_cell.angle_alpha   90.00
_cell.angle_beta   90.00
_cell.angle_gamma   90.00
#
_symmetry.space_group_name_H-M   'P 1'
#
loop_
_entity.id
_entity.type
_entity.pdbx_description
1 polymer ?
#
loop_
_entity_poly.entity_id
_entity_poly.type
_entity_poly.pdbx_seq_one_letter_code
_entity_poly.pdbx_strand_id
1 'polypeptide(L)'
;MDGACHGREPCADLRTLPAQGGDPRRQRRGPHDLGSGTGVDHRQGAAPRHRRLHAVRGLDGPRPALDDAGPRSGDAELIGRARAEARLRPLPCARRPAAAARRECSLSDYLGQLAAHAAAIRLDALPASAITATKLVLLDTLGAIVAGSRLDENVRLARLASARARHGAATLLGHGSHSDAFWAALTNATAGVALEVDEGNRLGGGHPAIHVVPGALAVAEERGLDGRRLLESIVAGYEVCSRIGGATTVRPNVHSHGT
;
A
#
# COMPACT_ATOMS: atom_id res chain seq x y z
N MET A 1 29.07 -64.09 -6.02
CA MET A 1 29.89 -64.17 -7.24
C MET A 1 29.21 -63.35 -8.32
N ASP A 2 29.60 -62.15 -8.68
CA ASP A 2 30.32 -61.00 -8.11
C ASP A 2 30.33 -60.00 -9.27
N GLY A 3 30.30 -58.69 -9.01
CA GLY A 3 30.68 -57.70 -10.02
C GLY A 3 29.81 -56.45 -10.09
N ALA A 4 30.25 -55.43 -9.36
CA ALA A 4 29.74 -54.07 -9.34
C ALA A 4 30.28 -53.20 -10.49
N CYS A 5 29.59 -52.10 -10.80
CA CYS A 5 30.08 -50.81 -11.35
C CYS A 5 28.98 -49.76 -11.08
N HIS A 6 28.98 -48.98 -9.99
CA HIS A 6 29.65 -47.69 -9.72
C HIS A 6 29.31 -46.53 -10.67
N GLY A 7 28.70 -45.49 -10.11
CA GLY A 7 28.51 -44.16 -10.72
C GLY A 7 27.56 -43.28 -9.89
N ARG A 8 28.05 -42.76 -8.75
CA ARG A 8 27.32 -41.88 -7.81
C ARG A 8 27.32 -40.41 -8.27
N GLU A 9 26.18 -39.73 -8.06
CA GLU A 9 26.07 -38.28 -8.01
C GLU A 9 26.72 -37.71 -6.73
N PRO A 10 27.39 -36.53 -6.78
CA PRO A 10 27.83 -35.86 -5.56
C PRO A 10 26.79 -34.83 -5.06
N CYS A 11 26.18 -35.16 -3.93
CA CYS A 11 25.53 -34.23 -3.02
C CYS A 11 26.64 -33.50 -2.23
N ALA A 12 26.77 -32.18 -2.38
CA ALA A 12 27.77 -31.39 -1.68
C ALA A 12 27.23 -30.92 -0.32
N ASP A 13 27.84 -31.48 0.74
CA ASP A 13 27.59 -31.21 2.15
C ASP A 13 28.30 -29.90 2.57
N LEU A 14 27.54 -28.92 3.03
CA LEU A 14 27.99 -27.53 3.29
C LEU A 14 28.46 -27.34 4.75
N ARG A 15 29.31 -28.24 5.23
CA ARG A 15 29.97 -28.09 6.54
C ARG A 15 31.49 -28.05 6.36
N THR A 16 32.08 -27.02 6.97
CA THR A 16 33.52 -26.73 7.17
C THR A 16 34.20 -25.82 6.14
N LEU A 17 34.17 -24.50 6.40
CA LEU A 17 35.26 -23.56 6.11
C LEU A 17 35.28 -22.45 7.19
N PRO A 18 36.46 -21.85 7.50
CA PRO A 18 36.86 -21.45 8.85
C PRO A 18 36.48 -20.02 9.25
N ALA A 19 36.31 -19.82 10.55
CA ALA A 19 36.14 -18.51 11.20
C ALA A 19 37.44 -17.69 11.10
N GLN A 20 37.36 -16.50 10.49
CA GLN A 20 38.37 -15.46 10.69
C GLN A 20 37.85 -14.45 11.71
N GLY A 21 38.34 -14.59 12.95
CA GLY A 21 38.20 -13.58 14.00
C GLY A 21 39.27 -12.50 13.84
N GLY A 22 38.83 -11.24 13.78
CA GLY A 22 39.66 -10.06 14.00
C GLY A 22 39.26 -9.38 15.31
N ASP A 23 40.25 -9.01 16.12
CA ASP A 23 40.14 -8.42 17.46
C ASP A 23 39.38 -7.07 17.50
N PRO A 24 38.34 -6.91 18.35
CA PRO A 24 37.56 -5.69 18.46
C PRO A 24 38.12 -4.74 19.53
N ARG A 25 39.35 -4.23 19.37
CA ARG A 25 39.86 -3.10 20.20
C ARG A 25 40.86 -2.19 19.47
N ARG A 26 40.39 -1.34 18.55
CA ARG A 26 40.98 0.00 18.29
C ARG A 26 40.15 0.81 17.30
N GLN A 27 40.07 2.12 17.56
CA GLN A 27 39.50 3.20 16.74
C GLN A 27 38.02 3.57 16.99
N ARG A 28 37.76 4.09 18.20
CA ARG A 28 36.72 5.12 18.39
C ARG A 28 37.28 6.45 17.85
N ARG A 29 36.69 6.99 16.77
CA ARG A 29 36.86 8.40 16.40
C ARG A 29 35.67 9.19 16.95
N GLY A 30 35.97 10.22 17.74
CA GLY A 30 34.98 11.11 18.35
C GLY A 30 34.49 12.19 17.37
N PRO A 31 33.35 12.85 17.65
CA PRO A 31 32.72 13.76 16.72
C PRO A 31 33.20 15.21 16.93
N HIS A 32 34.48 15.52 16.70
CA HIS A 32 34.98 16.89 16.55
C HIS A 32 36.34 16.87 15.85
N ASP A 33 36.35 16.86 14.52
CA ASP A 33 37.54 17.17 13.70
C ASP A 33 37.09 17.85 12.41
N LEU A 34 36.92 19.17 12.48
CA LEU A 34 36.74 20.03 11.30
C LEU A 34 38.13 20.44 10.80
N GLY A 35 38.65 19.66 9.84
CA GLY A 35 39.81 20.03 9.05
C GLY A 35 39.40 21.02 7.95
N SER A 36 39.90 22.25 8.06
CA SER A 36 39.88 23.28 7.04
C SER A 36 40.80 22.90 5.87
N GLY A 37 40.30 22.96 4.64
CA GLY A 37 41.12 22.65 3.48
C GLY A 37 40.42 22.78 2.13
N THR A 38 40.71 23.93 1.49
CA THR A 38 40.84 24.14 0.04
C THR A 38 39.59 24.16 -0.84
N GLY A 39 39.40 25.32 -1.47
CA GLY A 39 38.27 25.67 -2.31
C GLY A 39 38.25 24.97 -3.66
N VAL A 40 37.04 24.89 -4.21
CA VAL A 40 36.78 24.54 -5.59
C VAL A 40 35.82 25.59 -6.15
N ASP A 41 36.32 26.31 -7.16
CA ASP A 41 35.64 27.35 -7.92
C ASP A 41 34.56 26.72 -8.81
N HIS A 42 33.28 27.03 -8.56
CA HIS A 42 32.18 26.61 -9.42
C HIS A 42 31.59 27.80 -10.18
N ARG A 43 31.97 27.87 -11.47
CA ARG A 43 31.38 28.73 -12.49
C ARG A 43 29.85 28.55 -12.55
N GLN A 44 29.13 29.66 -12.42
CA GLN A 44 27.68 29.74 -12.57
C GLN A 44 27.27 29.48 -14.04
N GLY A 45 26.66 28.33 -14.30
CA GLY A 45 25.91 28.05 -15.52
C GLY A 45 24.42 28.30 -15.29
N ALA A 46 23.83 29.22 -16.06
CA ALA A 46 22.43 29.60 -15.98
C ALA A 46 21.48 28.44 -16.35
N ALA A 47 20.52 28.12 -15.47
CA ALA A 47 19.44 27.18 -15.74
C ALA A 47 18.26 27.88 -16.47
N PRO A 48 17.53 27.17 -17.37
CA PRO A 48 16.43 27.75 -18.14
C PRO A 48 15.20 28.05 -17.26
N ARG A 49 14.56 29.19 -17.54
CA ARG A 49 13.42 29.74 -16.78
C ARG A 49 12.17 28.85 -16.95
N HIS A 50 11.79 28.12 -15.90
CA HIS A 50 10.49 27.46 -15.84
C HIS A 50 9.35 28.50 -15.75
N ARG A 51 8.33 28.31 -16.59
CA ARG A 51 7.08 29.07 -16.60
C ARG A 51 6.41 28.89 -15.22
N ARG A 52 6.24 29.99 -14.46
CA ARG A 52 5.58 29.99 -13.15
C ARG A 52 4.15 29.45 -13.30
N LEU A 53 3.83 28.35 -12.63
CA LEU A 53 2.45 27.97 -12.35
C LEU A 53 1.87 29.03 -11.41
N HIS A 54 0.70 29.56 -11.76
CA HIS A 54 0.02 30.57 -10.98
C HIS A 54 -0.30 30.04 -9.58
N ALA A 55 0.08 30.80 -8.55
CA ALA A 55 -0.26 30.52 -7.17
C ALA A 55 -1.79 30.45 -7.02
N VAL A 56 -2.28 29.35 -6.45
CA VAL A 56 -3.66 29.23 -6.01
C VAL A 56 -3.84 30.19 -4.83
N ARG A 57 -4.60 31.28 -5.04
CA ARG A 57 -4.97 32.24 -4.00
C ARG A 57 -5.67 31.50 -2.86
N GLY A 58 -5.17 31.64 -1.63
CA GLY A 58 -5.87 31.18 -0.43
C GLY A 58 -5.02 30.57 0.70
N LEU A 59 -3.70 30.41 0.52
CA LEU A 59 -2.85 29.72 1.51
C LEU A 59 -1.96 30.63 2.38
N ASP A 60 -1.99 31.95 2.19
CA ASP A 60 -1.13 32.90 2.93
C ASP A 60 -1.84 33.58 4.12
N GLY A 61 -2.88 32.96 4.68
CA GLY A 61 -3.58 33.45 5.87
C GLY A 61 -3.10 32.77 7.16
N PRO A 62 -3.18 33.44 8.34
CA PRO A 62 -2.98 32.78 9.63
C PRO A 62 -3.95 31.60 9.76
N ARG A 63 -3.43 30.41 10.06
CA ARG A 63 -4.28 29.23 10.33
C ARG A 63 -5.06 29.51 11.63
N PRO A 64 -6.39 29.38 11.67
CA PRO A 64 -7.12 29.47 12.93
C PRO A 64 -6.66 28.34 13.85
N ALA A 65 -6.52 28.64 15.13
CA ALA A 65 -6.26 27.63 16.15
C ALA A 65 -7.42 26.61 16.13
N LEU A 66 -7.07 25.33 16.05
CA LEU A 66 -8.02 24.26 16.27
C LEU A 66 -8.36 24.29 17.76
N ASP A 67 -9.58 24.71 18.11
CA ASP A 67 -10.10 24.51 19.46
C ASP A 67 -10.18 23.00 19.73
N ASP A 68 -9.50 22.55 20.78
CA ASP A 68 -9.68 21.22 21.38
C ASP A 68 -11.07 21.15 22.04
N ALA A 69 -12.11 21.13 21.22
CA ALA A 69 -13.46 20.89 21.68
C ALA A 69 -13.61 19.40 21.99
N GLY A 70 -13.56 19.05 23.29
CA GLY A 70 -14.02 17.75 23.78
C GLY A 70 -15.44 17.42 23.27
N PRO A 71 -15.83 16.13 23.31
CA PRO A 71 -17.04 15.65 22.66
C PRO A 71 -18.28 16.42 23.14
N ARG A 72 -18.99 17.06 22.21
CA ARG A 72 -20.24 17.76 22.49
C ARG A 72 -21.31 16.73 22.80
N SER A 73 -21.96 16.88 23.94
CA SER A 73 -23.10 16.04 24.35
C SER A 73 -24.25 16.22 23.35
N GLY A 74 -24.36 15.30 22.40
CA GLY A 74 -25.35 15.28 21.31
C GLY A 74 -24.98 14.32 20.18
N ASP A 75 -23.69 14.05 19.99
CA ASP A 75 -23.20 13.19 18.90
C ASP A 75 -23.52 11.69 19.12
N ALA A 76 -23.68 11.26 20.37
CA ALA A 76 -24.00 9.87 20.70
C ALA A 76 -25.36 9.41 20.14
N GLU A 77 -26.35 10.30 20.05
CA GLU A 77 -27.69 9.98 19.56
C GLU A 77 -27.75 9.95 18.02
N LEU A 78 -27.00 10.83 17.35
CA LEU A 78 -26.87 10.85 15.89
C LEU A 78 -26.08 9.63 15.37
N ILE A 79 -25.02 9.23 16.09
CA ILE A 79 -24.25 8.00 15.85
C ILE A 79 -25.13 6.75 16.07
N GLY A 80 -26.04 6.80 17.05
CA GLY A 80 -27.02 5.75 17.32
C GLY A 80 -28.00 5.52 16.15
N ARG A 81 -28.44 6.60 15.49
CA ARG A 81 -29.38 6.52 14.35
C ARG A 81 -28.71 6.07 13.04
N ALA A 82 -27.48 6.48 12.77
CA ALA A 82 -26.73 5.99 11.61
C ALA A 82 -26.46 4.47 11.66
N ARG A 83 -26.38 3.88 12.86
CA ARG A 83 -26.33 2.42 13.07
C ARG A 83 -27.63 1.69 12.68
N ALA A 84 -28.78 2.37 12.73
CA ALA A 84 -30.08 1.76 12.45
C ALA A 84 -30.45 1.74 10.96
N GLU A 85 -29.87 2.66 10.17
CA GLU A 85 -30.22 2.85 8.74
C GLU A 85 -29.26 2.15 7.78
N ALA A 86 -27.99 1.93 8.15
CA ALA A 86 -27.04 1.12 7.39
C ALA A 86 -27.28 -0.39 7.61
N ARG A 87 -28.48 -0.89 7.30
CA ARG A 87 -28.78 -2.32 7.24
C ARG A 87 -28.18 -2.93 5.98
N LEU A 88 -26.85 -3.02 5.91
CA LEU A 88 -26.24 -4.10 5.17
C LEU A 88 -26.66 -5.38 5.90
N ARG A 89 -27.75 -6.00 5.43
CA ARG A 89 -28.12 -7.33 5.89
C ARG A 89 -26.88 -8.21 5.66
N PRO A 90 -26.34 -8.86 6.70
CA PRO A 90 -25.48 -10.00 6.46
C PRO A 90 -26.22 -10.90 5.47
N LEU A 91 -25.54 -11.36 4.42
CA LEU A 91 -26.07 -12.47 3.63
C LEU A 91 -26.54 -13.51 4.65
N PRO A 92 -27.80 -13.99 4.58
CA PRO A 92 -28.29 -14.93 5.56
C PRO A 92 -27.30 -16.10 5.58
N CYS A 93 -26.58 -16.25 6.69
CA CYS A 93 -25.87 -17.48 6.97
C CYS A 93 -26.94 -18.54 6.85
N ALA A 94 -26.87 -19.37 5.81
CA ALA A 94 -27.77 -20.50 5.66
C ALA A 94 -27.87 -21.17 7.03
N ARG A 95 -29.10 -21.38 7.54
CA ARG A 95 -29.38 -22.06 8.80
C ARG A 95 -28.35 -23.18 8.95
N ARG A 96 -27.58 -23.19 10.05
CA ARG A 96 -26.63 -24.27 10.37
C ARG A 96 -27.34 -25.59 10.04
N PRO A 97 -26.92 -26.32 9.00
CA PRO A 97 -27.56 -27.58 8.70
C PRO A 97 -27.38 -28.46 9.94
N ALA A 98 -28.42 -29.22 10.28
CA ALA A 98 -28.33 -30.27 11.28
C ALA A 98 -27.05 -31.08 11.04
N ALA A 99 -26.43 -31.58 12.12
CA ALA A 99 -25.08 -32.15 12.17
C ALA A 99 -24.76 -33.24 11.11
N ALA A 100 -25.73 -33.69 10.32
CA ALA A 100 -25.64 -34.68 9.25
C ALA A 100 -25.36 -34.12 7.85
N ALA A 101 -25.25 -32.80 7.63
CA ALA A 101 -24.89 -32.23 6.33
C ALA A 101 -23.76 -31.20 6.44
N ARG A 102 -22.65 -31.59 7.07
CA ARG A 102 -21.36 -31.02 6.69
C ARG A 102 -21.04 -31.60 5.30
N ARG A 103 -21.59 -31.02 4.24
CA ARG A 103 -20.93 -31.13 2.94
C ARG A 103 -19.49 -30.72 3.20
N GLU A 104 -18.56 -31.56 2.79
CA GLU A 104 -17.13 -31.25 2.79
C GLU A 104 -16.94 -29.97 1.99
N CYS A 105 -17.04 -28.82 2.67
CA CYS A 105 -16.69 -27.55 2.09
C CYS A 105 -15.17 -27.60 2.03
N SER A 106 -14.67 -28.10 0.91
CA SER A 106 -13.24 -28.15 0.63
C SER A 106 -12.70 -26.73 0.75
N LEU A 107 -11.47 -26.55 1.24
CA LEU A 107 -10.79 -25.24 1.18
C LEU A 107 -10.83 -24.63 -0.23
N SER A 108 -10.93 -25.48 -1.26
CA SER A 108 -11.12 -25.08 -2.67
C SER A 108 -12.45 -24.33 -2.92
N ASP A 109 -13.49 -24.59 -2.13
CA ASP A 109 -14.82 -24.01 -2.35
C ASP A 109 -14.89 -22.55 -1.91
N TYR A 110 -14.26 -22.18 -0.79
CA TYR A 110 -14.27 -20.78 -0.30
C TYR A 110 -13.39 -19.87 -1.15
N LEU A 111 -12.21 -20.33 -1.55
CA LEU A 111 -11.33 -19.59 -2.47
C LEU A 111 -12.01 -19.40 -3.82
N GLY A 112 -12.65 -20.44 -4.35
CA GLY A 112 -13.43 -20.37 -5.59
C GLY A 112 -14.59 -19.36 -5.49
N GLN A 113 -15.34 -19.37 -4.38
CA GLN A 113 -16.43 -18.41 -4.15
C GLN A 113 -15.92 -16.97 -4.05
N LEU A 114 -14.83 -16.73 -3.33
CA LEU A 114 -14.27 -15.38 -3.19
C LEU A 114 -13.73 -14.86 -4.52
N ALA A 115 -13.01 -15.70 -5.28
CA ALA A 115 -12.51 -15.35 -6.60
C ALA A 115 -13.66 -15.07 -7.59
N ALA A 116 -14.70 -15.89 -7.59
CA ALA A 116 -15.88 -15.68 -8.41
C ALA A 116 -16.60 -14.38 -8.04
N HIS A 117 -16.73 -14.07 -6.75
CA HIS A 117 -17.32 -12.82 -6.28
C HIS A 117 -16.52 -11.60 -6.75
N ALA A 118 -15.20 -11.60 -6.56
CA ALA A 118 -14.32 -10.52 -7.00
C ALA A 118 -14.39 -10.31 -8.53
N ALA A 119 -14.39 -11.39 -9.31
CA ALA A 119 -14.49 -11.33 -10.77
C ALA A 119 -15.86 -10.85 -11.28
N ALA A 120 -16.92 -11.03 -10.49
CA ALA A 120 -18.29 -10.65 -10.83
C ALA A 120 -18.62 -9.18 -10.52
N ILE A 121 -17.77 -8.45 -9.80
CA ILE A 121 -18.02 -7.04 -9.47
C ILE A 121 -18.12 -6.20 -10.74
N ARG A 122 -19.22 -5.45 -10.86
CA ARG A 122 -19.50 -4.52 -11.95
C ARG A 122 -20.01 -3.22 -11.35
N LEU A 123 -19.48 -2.09 -11.84
CA LEU A 123 -19.78 -0.79 -11.25
C LEU A 123 -21.28 -0.49 -11.26
N ASP A 124 -21.98 -0.86 -12.34
CA ASP A 124 -23.41 -0.57 -12.53
C ASP A 124 -24.33 -1.42 -11.63
N ALA A 125 -23.80 -2.51 -11.06
CA ALA A 125 -24.51 -3.35 -10.10
C ALA A 125 -24.30 -2.89 -8.64
N LEU A 126 -23.42 -1.91 -8.41
CA LEU A 126 -23.14 -1.39 -7.08
C LEU A 126 -24.12 -0.28 -6.68
N PRO A 127 -24.48 -0.19 -5.40
CA PRO A 127 -25.19 0.97 -4.88
C PRO A 127 -24.42 2.27 -5.16
N ALA A 128 -25.14 3.35 -5.47
CA ALA A 128 -24.52 4.66 -5.72
C ALA A 128 -23.65 5.15 -4.55
N SER A 129 -24.02 4.80 -3.31
CA SER A 129 -23.24 5.08 -2.11
C SER A 129 -21.88 4.36 -2.11
N ALA A 130 -21.82 3.11 -2.57
CA ALA A 130 -20.57 2.36 -2.69
C ALA A 130 -19.64 3.00 -3.71
N ILE A 131 -20.17 3.37 -4.89
CA ILE A 131 -19.39 4.06 -5.93
C ILE A 131 -18.83 5.39 -5.40
N THR A 132 -19.65 6.14 -4.67
CA THR A 132 -19.24 7.42 -4.07
C THR A 132 -18.14 7.22 -3.03
N ALA A 133 -18.31 6.23 -2.13
CA ALA A 133 -17.31 5.90 -1.13
C ALA A 133 -15.98 5.46 -1.77
N THR A 134 -16.01 4.62 -2.80
CA THR A 134 -14.80 4.20 -3.52
C THR A 134 -14.05 5.39 -4.13
N LYS A 135 -14.77 6.37 -4.71
CA LYS A 135 -14.14 7.59 -5.25
C LYS A 135 -13.48 8.44 -4.16
N LEU A 136 -14.12 8.55 -2.99
CA LEU A 136 -13.56 9.27 -1.85
C LEU A 136 -12.32 8.57 -1.30
N VAL A 137 -12.37 7.24 -1.14
CA VAL A 137 -11.22 6.42 -0.73
C VAL A 137 -10.06 6.54 -1.71
N LEU A 138 -10.34 6.50 -3.02
CA LEU A 138 -9.31 6.73 -4.04
C LEU A 138 -8.69 8.13 -3.88
N LEU A 139 -9.50 9.17 -3.73
CA LEU A 139 -9.02 10.54 -3.56
C LEU A 139 -8.15 10.70 -2.31
N ASP A 140 -8.60 10.15 -1.18
CA ASP A 140 -7.87 10.14 0.09
C ASP A 140 -6.51 9.45 -0.06
N THR A 141 -6.52 8.25 -0.65
CA THR A 141 -5.30 7.46 -0.89
C THR A 141 -4.29 8.22 -1.76
N LEU A 142 -4.74 8.87 -2.83
CA LEU A 142 -3.88 9.70 -3.66
C LEU A 142 -3.27 10.87 -2.87
N GLY A 143 -4.07 11.48 -1.98
CA GLY A 143 -3.61 12.51 -1.05
C GLY A 143 -2.49 12.02 -0.13
N ALA A 144 -2.69 10.87 0.51
CA ALA A 144 -1.70 10.25 1.39
C ALA A 144 -0.39 9.94 0.65
N ILE A 145 -0.48 9.35 -0.55
CA ILE A 145 0.69 9.05 -1.41
C ILE A 145 1.46 10.31 -1.76
N VAL A 146 0.77 11.35 -2.25
CA VAL A 146 1.43 12.60 -2.64
C VAL A 146 2.05 13.30 -1.43
N ALA A 147 1.40 13.27 -0.26
CA ALA A 147 1.96 13.83 0.97
C ALA A 147 3.26 13.12 1.36
N GLY A 148 3.25 11.78 1.42
CA GLY A 148 4.43 10.99 1.80
C GLY A 148 5.53 10.93 0.74
N SER A 149 5.20 11.16 -0.54
CA SER A 149 6.18 11.18 -1.65
C SER A 149 7.31 12.20 -1.45
N ARG A 150 7.08 13.23 -0.63
CA ARG A 150 8.01 14.34 -0.39
C ARG A 150 9.14 13.99 0.57
N LEU A 151 9.03 12.87 1.29
CA LEU A 151 10.08 12.40 2.18
C LEU A 151 11.32 11.99 1.38
N ASP A 152 12.51 12.29 1.91
CA ASP A 152 13.77 12.13 1.20
C ASP A 152 14.01 10.69 0.73
N GLU A 153 13.62 9.70 1.53
CA GLU A 153 13.67 8.27 1.21
C GLU A 153 12.74 7.90 0.04
N ASN A 154 11.54 8.48 0.00
CA ASN A 154 10.58 8.24 -1.08
C ASN A 154 11.01 8.92 -2.37
N VAL A 155 11.59 10.12 -2.30
CA VAL A 155 12.24 10.77 -3.44
C VAL A 155 13.38 9.91 -4.00
N ARG A 156 14.21 9.31 -3.13
CA ARG A 156 15.28 8.39 -3.56
C ARG A 156 14.70 7.12 -4.20
N LEU A 157 13.66 6.54 -3.63
CA LEU A 157 12.97 5.37 -4.18
C LEU A 157 12.38 5.65 -5.57
N ALA A 158 11.70 6.78 -5.75
CA ALA A 158 11.13 7.15 -7.04
C ALA A 158 12.20 7.36 -8.12
N ARG A 159 13.35 7.94 -7.76
CA ARG A 159 14.50 8.07 -8.69
C ARG A 159 15.03 6.70 -9.09
N LEU A 160 15.14 5.76 -8.14
CA LEU A 160 15.57 4.39 -8.41
C LEU A 160 14.57 3.67 -9.32
N ALA A 161 13.28 3.74 -9.02
CA ALA A 161 12.19 3.18 -9.81
C ALA A 161 12.26 3.65 -11.27
N SER A 162 12.27 4.97 -11.47
CA SER A 162 12.34 5.57 -12.80
C SER A 162 13.61 5.18 -13.56
N ALA A 163 14.75 5.02 -12.86
CA ALA A 163 15.99 4.57 -13.49
C ALA A 163 15.96 3.08 -13.90
N ARG A 164 15.24 2.23 -13.16
CA ARG A 164 15.14 0.78 -13.44
C ARG A 164 14.16 0.44 -14.54
N ALA A 165 13.10 1.22 -14.71
CA ALA A 165 12.08 0.97 -15.73
C ALA A 165 11.69 2.25 -16.49
N ARG A 166 12.66 2.82 -17.22
CA ARG A 166 12.58 4.12 -17.90
C ARG A 166 11.45 4.28 -18.93
N HIS A 167 10.88 3.18 -19.41
CA HIS A 167 9.90 3.15 -20.49
C HIS A 167 8.50 2.71 -20.05
N GLY A 168 8.28 2.54 -18.74
CA GLY A 168 6.95 2.23 -18.24
C GLY A 168 6.02 3.45 -18.25
N ALA A 169 4.73 3.17 -18.36
CA ALA A 169 3.68 4.20 -18.48
C ALA A 169 3.00 4.54 -17.14
N ALA A 170 3.32 3.82 -16.05
CA ALA A 170 2.70 4.01 -14.75
C ALA A 170 3.34 5.18 -13.98
N THR A 171 2.51 6.02 -13.39
CA THR A 171 2.90 7.28 -12.77
C THR A 171 3.56 7.07 -11.41
N LEU A 172 4.70 7.73 -11.19
CA LEU A 172 5.27 7.92 -9.85
C LEU A 172 4.67 9.18 -9.23
N LEU A 173 3.66 9.01 -8.38
CA LEU A 173 2.86 10.10 -7.84
C LEU A 173 3.74 11.07 -7.04
N GLY A 174 3.64 12.36 -7.33
CA GLY A 174 4.46 13.41 -6.70
C GLY A 174 5.83 13.67 -7.34
N HIS A 175 6.23 12.90 -8.37
CA HIS A 175 7.59 12.97 -8.92
C HIS A 175 7.70 13.43 -10.38
N GLY A 176 6.59 13.52 -11.11
CA GLY A 176 6.58 13.95 -12.53
C GLY A 176 7.30 12.98 -13.48
N SER A 177 7.55 11.76 -13.03
CA SER A 177 8.20 10.68 -13.76
C SER A 177 7.31 9.43 -13.77
N HIS A 178 7.67 8.48 -14.64
CA HIS A 178 6.95 7.23 -14.83
C HIS A 178 7.90 6.04 -14.66
N SER A 179 7.30 4.86 -14.48
CA SER A 179 7.97 3.57 -14.33
C SER A 179 7.04 2.45 -14.83
N ASP A 180 7.51 1.20 -14.83
CA ASP A 180 6.61 0.05 -14.99
C ASP A 180 5.63 -0.07 -13.81
N ALA A 181 4.57 -0.85 -14.00
CA ALA A 181 3.51 -0.99 -13.01
C ALA A 181 4.01 -1.53 -11.66
N PHE A 182 5.00 -2.42 -11.67
CA PHE A 182 5.58 -2.99 -10.45
C PHE A 182 6.26 -1.91 -9.60
N TRP A 183 7.18 -1.16 -10.20
CA TRP A 183 7.92 -0.11 -9.51
C TRP A 183 7.03 1.06 -9.12
N ALA A 184 6.05 1.41 -9.95
CA ALA A 184 5.08 2.43 -9.61
C ALA A 184 4.21 2.02 -8.41
N ALA A 185 3.69 0.79 -8.40
CA ALA A 185 2.92 0.26 -7.28
C ALA A 185 3.74 0.27 -5.98
N LEU A 186 4.98 -0.23 -6.01
CA LEU A 186 5.86 -0.27 -4.84
C LEU A 186 6.17 1.14 -4.31
N THR A 187 6.55 2.05 -5.19
CA THR A 187 6.92 3.43 -4.83
C THR A 187 5.71 4.17 -4.25
N ASN A 188 4.57 4.11 -4.94
CA ASN A 188 3.36 4.80 -4.52
C ASN A 188 2.82 4.22 -3.20
N ALA A 189 2.80 2.88 -3.03
CA ALA A 189 2.37 2.26 -1.78
C ALA A 189 3.28 2.64 -0.60
N THR A 190 4.60 2.61 -0.81
CA THR A 190 5.58 2.98 0.22
C THR A 190 5.40 4.45 0.63
N ALA A 191 5.20 5.34 -0.32
CA ALA A 191 4.91 6.74 -0.04
C ALA A 191 3.59 6.93 0.70
N GLY A 192 2.55 6.19 0.35
CA GLY A 192 1.22 6.36 0.96
C GLY A 192 1.13 5.97 2.44
N VAL A 193 1.91 4.97 2.87
CA VAL A 193 1.95 4.57 4.30
C VAL A 193 2.97 5.39 5.12
N ALA A 194 3.83 6.18 4.48
CA ALA A 194 4.99 6.77 5.15
C ALA A 194 4.65 7.81 6.23
N LEU A 195 3.45 8.39 6.18
CA LEU A 195 2.96 9.37 7.14
C LEU A 195 1.88 8.83 8.08
N GLU A 196 1.44 7.58 7.90
CA GLU A 196 0.35 6.95 8.67
C GLU A 196 -0.95 7.78 8.66
N VAL A 197 -1.28 8.38 7.50
CA VAL A 197 -2.49 9.20 7.29
C VAL A 197 -3.48 8.58 6.31
N ASP A 198 -3.22 7.35 5.87
CA ASP A 198 -4.09 6.61 4.96
C ASP A 198 -5.32 6.03 5.66
N GLU A 199 -6.40 5.83 4.91
CA GLU A 199 -7.69 5.37 5.43
C GLU A 199 -7.62 4.04 6.20
N GLY A 200 -8.57 3.84 7.11
CA GLY A 200 -8.74 2.58 7.83
C GLY A 200 -10.13 1.98 7.65
N ASN A 201 -10.19 0.65 7.58
CA ASN A 201 -11.45 -0.10 7.50
C ASN A 201 -11.90 -0.60 8.87
N ARG A 202 -12.95 0.01 9.41
CA ARG A 202 -13.48 -0.32 10.74
C ARG A 202 -14.01 -1.76 10.88
N LEU A 203 -14.55 -2.35 9.81
CA LEU A 203 -15.21 -3.67 9.89
C LEU A 203 -14.26 -4.83 9.56
N GLY A 204 -13.34 -4.62 8.62
CA GLY A 204 -12.32 -5.60 8.26
C GLY A 204 -11.02 -5.48 9.06
N GLY A 205 -10.78 -4.34 9.70
CA GLY A 205 -9.46 -3.97 10.21
C GLY A 205 -8.49 -3.58 9.10
N GLY A 206 -7.40 -2.91 9.46
CA GLY A 206 -6.32 -2.54 8.54
C GLY A 206 -6.66 -1.41 7.57
N HIS A 207 -5.82 -1.28 6.54
CA HIS A 207 -5.78 -0.17 5.59
C HIS A 207 -5.89 -0.69 4.14
N PRO A 208 -7.02 -1.29 3.74
CA PRO A 208 -7.12 -2.02 2.49
C PRO A 208 -6.87 -1.17 1.25
N ALA A 209 -7.22 0.12 1.24
CA ALA A 209 -7.02 0.97 0.06
C ALA A 209 -5.55 1.11 -0.30
N ILE A 210 -4.65 1.31 0.66
CA ILE A 210 -3.24 1.51 0.33
C ILE A 210 -2.56 0.24 -0.20
N HIS A 211 -3.10 -0.93 0.12
CA HIS A 211 -2.66 -2.21 -0.46
C HIS A 211 -3.20 -2.46 -1.87
N VAL A 212 -4.31 -1.83 -2.25
CA VAL A 212 -5.02 -2.11 -3.51
C VAL A 212 -4.80 -0.99 -4.54
N VAL A 213 -5.03 0.26 -4.15
CA VAL A 213 -5.07 1.41 -5.05
C VAL A 213 -3.76 1.63 -5.82
N PRO A 214 -2.57 1.61 -5.19
CA PRO A 214 -1.32 1.81 -5.93
C PRO A 214 -1.10 0.77 -7.04
N GLY A 215 -1.40 -0.50 -6.76
CA GLY A 215 -1.28 -1.58 -7.73
C GLY A 215 -2.34 -1.50 -8.84
N ALA A 216 -3.60 -1.28 -8.46
CA ALA A 216 -4.70 -1.15 -9.39
C ALA A 216 -4.50 0.03 -10.36
N LEU A 217 -4.07 1.19 -9.84
CA LEU A 217 -3.79 2.37 -10.63
C LEU A 217 -2.62 2.13 -11.61
N ALA A 218 -1.51 1.59 -11.11
CA ALA A 218 -0.33 1.35 -11.92
C ALA A 218 -0.61 0.37 -13.08
N VAL A 219 -1.35 -0.72 -12.82
CA VAL A 219 -1.76 -1.68 -13.86
C VAL A 219 -2.78 -1.06 -14.83
N ALA A 220 -3.70 -0.22 -14.34
CA ALA A 220 -4.65 0.46 -15.20
C ALA A 220 -3.95 1.42 -16.17
N GLU A 221 -2.98 2.21 -15.70
CA GLU A 221 -2.18 3.10 -16.55
C GLU A 221 -1.35 2.30 -17.57
N GLU A 222 -0.65 1.26 -17.13
CA GLU A 222 0.20 0.44 -18.02
C GLU A 222 -0.61 -0.25 -19.13
N ARG A 223 -1.85 -0.64 -18.84
CA ARG A 223 -2.75 -1.33 -19.79
C ARG A 223 -3.69 -0.39 -20.54
N GLY A 224 -3.66 0.93 -20.26
CA GLY A 224 -4.57 1.90 -20.86
C GLY A 224 -6.05 1.65 -20.53
N LEU A 225 -6.35 1.24 -19.29
CA LEU A 225 -7.71 0.97 -18.82
C LEU A 225 -8.40 2.26 -18.36
N ASP A 226 -9.74 2.27 -18.46
CA ASP A 226 -10.55 3.41 -18.04
C ASP A 226 -10.81 3.46 -16.53
N GLY A 227 -11.36 4.59 -16.08
CA GLY A 227 -11.72 4.78 -14.67
C GLY A 227 -12.79 3.80 -14.17
N ARG A 228 -13.64 3.25 -15.05
CA ARG A 228 -14.65 2.26 -14.65
C ARG A 228 -13.97 0.96 -14.23
N ARG A 229 -13.00 0.47 -15.01
CA ARG A 229 -12.18 -0.70 -14.65
C ARG A 229 -11.34 -0.48 -13.41
N LEU A 230 -10.77 0.70 -13.25
CA LEU A 230 -10.05 1.07 -12.03
C LEU A 230 -10.97 0.96 -10.80
N LEU A 231 -12.15 1.60 -10.82
CA LEU A 231 -13.08 1.56 -9.68
C LEU A 231 -13.58 0.14 -9.39
N GLU A 232 -13.91 -0.66 -10.42
CA GLU A 232 -14.28 -2.08 -10.24
C GLU A 232 -13.17 -2.87 -9.53
N SER A 233 -11.91 -2.66 -9.93
CA SER A 233 -10.77 -3.35 -9.32
C SER A 233 -10.50 -2.92 -7.87
N ILE A 234 -10.67 -1.63 -7.57
CA ILE A 234 -10.52 -1.10 -6.20
C ILE A 234 -11.60 -1.72 -5.30
N VAL A 235 -12.86 -1.73 -5.73
CA VAL A 235 -13.95 -2.36 -4.95
C VAL A 235 -13.66 -3.84 -4.72
N ALA A 236 -13.23 -4.56 -5.76
CA ALA A 236 -12.91 -5.98 -5.63
C ALA A 236 -11.78 -6.25 -4.64
N GLY A 237 -10.67 -5.51 -4.73
CA GLY A 237 -9.56 -5.65 -3.79
C GLY A 237 -9.96 -5.27 -2.37
N TYR A 238 -10.67 -4.16 -2.20
CA TYR A 238 -11.13 -3.67 -0.90
C TYR A 238 -12.05 -4.70 -0.21
N GLU A 239 -13.01 -5.27 -0.94
CA GLU A 239 -13.92 -6.32 -0.43
C GLU A 239 -13.15 -7.59 -0.02
N VAL A 240 -12.17 -8.03 -0.83
CA VAL A 240 -11.33 -9.19 -0.51
C VAL A 240 -10.52 -8.95 0.76
N CYS A 241 -9.81 -7.82 0.85
CA CYS A 241 -9.04 -7.45 2.04
C CYS A 241 -9.94 -7.35 3.27
N SER A 242 -11.11 -6.72 3.15
CA SER A 242 -12.08 -6.57 4.24
C SER A 242 -12.55 -7.92 4.79
N ARG A 243 -12.85 -8.88 3.90
CA ARG A 243 -13.32 -10.22 4.29
C ARG A 243 -12.23 -11.04 4.94
N ILE A 244 -11.01 -11.00 4.41
CA ILE A 244 -9.86 -11.70 5.00
C ILE A 244 -9.55 -11.10 6.37
N GLY A 245 -9.49 -9.77 6.48
CA GLY A 245 -9.26 -9.08 7.75
C GLY A 245 -10.32 -9.44 8.79
N GLY A 246 -11.61 -9.38 8.43
CA GLY A 246 -12.71 -9.76 9.32
C GLY A 246 -12.77 -11.26 9.68
N ALA A 247 -12.09 -12.12 8.93
CA ALA A 247 -12.03 -13.57 9.17
C ALA A 247 -10.75 -14.00 9.92
N THR A 248 -9.82 -13.06 10.19
CA THR A 248 -8.52 -13.35 10.80
C THR A 248 -8.33 -12.58 12.10
N THR A 249 -7.38 -13.05 12.91
CA THR A 249 -6.95 -12.35 14.13
C THR A 249 -5.49 -11.94 13.96
N VAL A 250 -5.24 -10.63 14.02
CA VAL A 250 -3.87 -10.09 13.93
C VAL A 250 -3.06 -10.53 15.14
N ARG A 251 -1.82 -10.96 14.90
CA ARG A 251 -0.89 -11.28 15.99
C ARG A 251 -0.43 -10.00 16.67
N PRO A 252 -0.25 -9.99 18.01
CA PRO A 252 0.09 -8.76 18.75
C PRO A 252 1.38 -8.05 18.31
N ASN A 253 2.28 -8.77 17.65
CA ASN A 253 3.60 -8.30 17.24
C ASN A 253 3.73 -8.00 15.75
N VAL A 254 2.61 -7.93 15.02
CA VAL A 254 2.61 -7.64 13.57
C VAL A 254 1.96 -6.29 13.31
N HIS A 255 2.61 -5.47 12.50
CA HIS A 255 2.09 -4.17 12.09
C HIS A 255 0.93 -4.35 11.10
N SER A 256 -0.08 -3.48 11.18
CA SER A 256 -1.35 -3.60 10.41
C SER A 256 -1.17 -3.55 8.89
N HIS A 257 -0.06 -3.00 8.40
CA HIS A 257 0.26 -2.93 6.97
C HIS A 257 1.09 -4.12 6.45
N GLY A 258 1.48 -5.07 7.32
CA GLY A 258 2.42 -6.16 6.99
C GLY A 258 1.87 -7.57 7.16
N THR A 259 0.56 -7.74 7.27
CA THR A 259 -0.14 -9.03 7.41
C THR A 259 -0.70 -9.51 6.08
#